data_AF-A0AAV2NFN8-F1
#
_entry.id   AF-A0AAV2NFN8-F1
#
_cell.length_a   1.000
_cell.length_b   1.000
_cell.length_c   1.000
_cell.angle_alpha   90.00
_cell.angle_beta   90.00
_cell.angle_gamma   90.00
#
_symmetry.space_group_name_H-M   'P 1'
#
loop_
_entity.id
_entity.type
_entity.pdbx_description
1 polymer ?
#
loop_
_entity_poly.entity_id
_entity_poly.type
_entity_poly.pdbx_seq_one_letter_code
_entity_poly.pdbx_strand_id
1 'polypeptide(L)'
;MFVTELPVTLKNQSLFLLFPAVPSNIPKCWEVDQNISGLVERLTTKEGADELRKVLDKQESSTKRLSKGSMIYPDFFELENDLPVEQMLRIICVQLFEPDVASQLNISPENLCFGARHRAYFKVTPKNIIAGAVDMIFEKDHESFKFKSIEDTNCSEWKNSFVSLIYDRVRRTILFIGIINKNIELPEVSKREAQRYFV
;
A
#
# COMPACT_ATOMS: atom_id res chain seq x y z
N MET A 1 -4.78 -15.96 0.91
CA MET A 1 -4.38 -14.65 1.49
C MET A 1 -5.02 -14.56 2.85
N PHE A 2 -4.29 -14.12 3.87
CA PHE A 2 -4.90 -13.77 5.15
C PHE A 2 -5.26 -12.30 5.16
N VAL A 3 -6.37 -11.97 5.81
CA VAL A 3 -6.88 -10.59 5.89
C VAL A 3 -7.17 -10.25 7.33
N THR A 4 -6.54 -9.19 7.81
CA THR A 4 -6.84 -8.57 9.10
C THR A 4 -7.58 -7.26 8.85
N GLU A 5 -8.77 -7.11 9.42
CA GLU A 5 -9.52 -5.85 9.43
C GLU A 5 -9.35 -5.17 10.80
N LEU A 6 -8.95 -3.90 10.78
CA LEU A 6 -8.81 -3.02 11.94
C LEU A 6 -9.74 -1.81 11.77
N PRO A 7 -10.73 -1.61 12.67
CA PRO A 7 -11.64 -0.48 12.57
C PRO A 7 -10.90 0.83 12.86
N VAL A 8 -11.14 1.86 12.04
CA VAL A 8 -10.68 3.23 12.33
C VAL A 8 -11.75 3.91 13.18
N THR A 9 -11.39 4.35 14.39
CA THR A 9 -12.31 4.70 15.49
C THR A 9 -13.34 5.81 15.21
N LEU A 10 -13.21 6.57 14.11
CA LEU A 10 -13.97 7.81 13.90
C LEU A 10 -14.64 7.97 12.52
N LYS A 11 -14.40 7.05 11.58
CA LYS A 11 -14.93 7.13 10.21
C LYS A 11 -15.33 5.72 9.79
N ASN A 12 -16.31 5.54 8.90
CA ASN A 12 -16.74 4.22 8.36
C ASN A 12 -15.65 3.55 7.48
N GLN A 13 -14.42 3.64 7.93
CA GLN A 13 -13.18 3.29 7.30
C GLN A 13 -12.54 2.19 8.13
N SER A 14 -11.97 1.21 7.45
CA SER A 14 -11.19 0.17 8.08
C SER A 14 -9.81 0.13 7.44
N LEU A 15 -8.80 -0.11 8.27
CA LEU A 15 -7.49 -0.52 7.83
C LEU A 15 -7.53 -2.03 7.57
N PHE A 16 -7.12 -2.44 6.39
CA PHE A 16 -6.95 -3.83 6.02
C PHE A 16 -5.48 -4.15 5.81
N LEU A 17 -5.08 -5.28 6.35
CA LEU A 17 -3.75 -5.85 6.17
C LEU A 17 -3.90 -7.18 5.45
N LEU A 18 -3.25 -7.28 4.30
CA LEU A 18 -3.32 -8.43 3.41
C LEU A 18 -1.97 -9.14 3.43
N PHE A 19 -1.97 -10.36 3.95
CA PHE A 19 -0.76 -11.17 4.04
C PHE A 19 -0.79 -12.24 2.94
N PRO A 20 0.29 -12.39 2.17
CA PRO A 20 0.41 -13.50 1.24
C PRO A 20 0.34 -14.82 2.02
N ALA A 21 -0.29 -15.84 1.44
CA ALA A 21 -0.52 -17.10 2.13
C ALA A 21 -0.16 -18.26 1.22
N VAL A 22 0.56 -19.22 1.78
CA VAL A 22 0.99 -20.45 1.10
C VAL A 22 0.59 -21.68 1.90
N PRO A 23 0.35 -22.83 1.26
CA PRO A 23 0.16 -24.08 1.98
C PRO A 23 1.40 -24.40 2.83
N SER A 24 1.18 -24.81 4.07
CA SER A 24 2.26 -25.30 4.92
C SER A 24 2.56 -26.77 4.64
N ASN A 25 3.66 -27.28 5.22
CA ASN A 25 3.98 -28.71 5.19
C ASN A 25 2.98 -29.58 5.99
N ILE A 26 2.13 -28.96 6.81
CA ILE A 26 1.06 -29.64 7.54
C ILE A 26 -0.23 -29.61 6.68
N PRO A 27 -0.88 -30.76 6.44
CA PRO A 27 -2.12 -30.82 5.68
C PRO A 27 -3.19 -29.86 6.22
N LYS A 28 -3.88 -29.15 5.33
CA LYS A 28 -4.94 -28.16 5.65
C LYS A 28 -4.47 -26.98 6.52
N CYS A 29 -3.17 -26.75 6.61
CA CYS A 29 -2.61 -25.60 7.31
C CYS A 29 -1.95 -24.65 6.31
N TRP A 30 -2.09 -23.35 6.57
CA TRP A 30 -1.56 -22.28 5.75
C TRP A 30 -0.59 -21.43 6.58
N GLU A 31 0.43 -20.90 5.93
CA GLU A 31 1.46 -20.03 6.53
C GLU A 31 1.51 -18.70 5.78
N VAL A 32 1.96 -17.64 6.45
CA VAL A 32 2.21 -16.35 5.81
C VAL A 32 3.48 -16.46 4.97
N ASP A 33 3.37 -16.17 3.68
CA ASP A 33 4.52 -16.14 2.79
C ASP A 33 5.39 -14.91 3.12
N GLN A 34 6.71 -15.06 3.02
CA GLN A 34 7.63 -13.92 3.11
C GLN A 34 7.70 -13.17 1.78
N ASN A 35 7.47 -13.87 0.66
CA ASN A 35 7.41 -13.26 -0.65
C ASN A 35 6.02 -12.64 -0.91
N ILE A 36 6.00 -11.32 -1.09
CA ILE A 36 4.78 -10.57 -1.36
C ILE A 36 4.46 -10.41 -2.86
N SER A 37 5.41 -10.70 -3.76
CA SER A 37 5.28 -10.40 -5.19
C SER A 37 4.03 -11.02 -5.81
N GLY A 38 3.79 -12.31 -5.58
CA GLY A 38 2.64 -13.02 -6.14
C GLY A 38 1.29 -12.48 -5.64
N LEU A 39 1.24 -11.93 -4.42
CA LEU A 39 0.05 -11.23 -3.95
C LEU A 39 -0.15 -9.91 -4.70
N VAL A 40 0.92 -9.10 -4.82
CA VAL A 40 0.87 -7.81 -5.52
C VAL A 40 0.46 -7.99 -6.96
N GLU A 41 1.11 -8.90 -7.69
CA GLU A 41 0.78 -9.23 -9.08
C GLU A 41 -0.69 -9.59 -9.23
N ARG A 42 -1.23 -10.47 -8.39
CA ARG A 42 -2.66 -10.82 -8.43
C ARG A 42 -3.56 -9.61 -8.18
N LEU A 43 -3.19 -8.71 -7.27
CA LEU A 43 -3.98 -7.50 -6.99
C LEU A 43 -3.97 -6.50 -8.16
N THR A 44 -3.01 -6.59 -9.08
CA THR A 44 -2.99 -5.78 -10.30
C THR A 44 -3.90 -6.32 -11.42
N THR A 45 -4.40 -7.55 -11.29
CA THR A 45 -5.36 -8.10 -12.26
C THR A 45 -6.79 -7.69 -11.94
N LYS A 46 -7.66 -7.71 -12.95
CA LYS A 46 -9.09 -7.40 -12.78
C LYS A 46 -9.74 -8.37 -11.81
N GLU A 47 -9.46 -9.67 -11.98
CA GLU A 47 -10.00 -10.75 -11.17
C GLU A 47 -9.59 -10.59 -9.71
N GLY A 48 -8.30 -10.34 -9.45
CA GLY A 48 -7.82 -10.15 -8.09
C GLY A 48 -8.34 -8.88 -7.43
N ALA A 49 -8.50 -7.79 -8.19
CA ALA A 49 -9.11 -6.56 -7.69
C ALA A 49 -10.60 -6.74 -7.36
N ASP A 50 -11.34 -7.49 -8.18
CA ASP A 50 -12.76 -7.78 -7.94
C ASP A 50 -12.95 -8.73 -6.75
N GLU A 51 -12.11 -9.75 -6.61
CA GLU A 51 -12.07 -10.60 -5.41
C GLU A 51 -11.75 -9.79 -4.15
N LEU A 52 -10.75 -8.90 -4.21
CA LEU A 52 -10.41 -8.02 -3.11
C LEU A 52 -11.63 -7.18 -2.70
N ARG A 53 -12.35 -6.55 -3.65
CA ARG A 53 -13.55 -5.76 -3.35
C ARG A 53 -14.62 -6.58 -2.64
N LYS A 54 -14.88 -7.82 -3.08
CA LYS A 54 -15.85 -8.71 -2.41
C LYS A 54 -15.44 -9.00 -0.97
N VAL A 55 -14.15 -9.26 -0.72
CA VAL A 55 -13.61 -9.46 0.63
C VAL A 55 -13.76 -8.20 1.48
N LEU A 56 -13.37 -7.04 0.94
CA LEU A 56 -13.48 -5.76 1.63
C LEU A 56 -14.94 -5.45 1.99
N ASP A 57 -15.89 -5.69 1.08
CA ASP A 57 -17.33 -5.46 1.29
C ASP A 57 -18.05 -6.56 2.08
N LYS A 58 -17.34 -7.59 2.56
CA LYS A 58 -17.93 -8.75 3.26
C LYS A 58 -18.98 -9.51 2.41
N GLN A 59 -18.84 -9.47 1.09
CA GLN A 59 -19.67 -10.20 0.13
C GLN A 59 -19.10 -11.57 -0.22
N GLU A 60 -17.83 -11.83 0.12
CA GLU A 60 -17.16 -13.09 -0.17
C GLU A 60 -17.53 -14.18 0.84
N SER A 61 -18.32 -15.16 0.39
CA SER A 61 -18.82 -16.26 1.23
C SER A 61 -17.78 -17.36 1.50
N SER A 62 -16.70 -17.41 0.72
CA SER A 62 -15.61 -18.37 0.92
C SER A 62 -14.62 -17.98 2.02
N THR A 63 -14.75 -16.79 2.62
CA THR A 63 -13.85 -16.33 3.68
C THR A 63 -14.10 -17.11 4.99
N LYS A 64 -13.10 -17.88 5.42
CA LYS A 64 -13.12 -18.52 6.75
C LYS A 64 -12.57 -17.56 7.80
N ARG A 65 -13.38 -17.27 8.82
CA ARG A 65 -12.91 -16.47 9.96
C ARG A 65 -12.00 -17.31 10.86
N LEU A 66 -10.76 -16.87 11.01
CA LEU A 66 -9.81 -17.49 11.94
C LEU A 66 -10.13 -17.10 13.40
N SER A 67 -9.66 -17.89 14.36
CA SER A 67 -9.91 -17.65 15.79
C SER A 67 -9.23 -16.35 16.27
N LYS A 68 -9.81 -15.67 17.26
CA LYS A 68 -9.28 -14.37 17.76
C LYS A 68 -7.81 -14.44 18.23
N GLY A 69 -7.32 -15.59 18.67
CA GLY A 69 -5.93 -15.79 19.09
C GLY A 69 -4.91 -15.89 17.94
N SER A 70 -5.39 -15.85 16.69
CA SER A 70 -4.58 -16.00 15.47
C SER A 70 -4.58 -14.72 14.62
N MET A 71 -4.88 -13.57 15.21
CA MET A 71 -4.88 -12.30 14.50
C MET A 71 -3.44 -11.89 14.16
N ILE A 72 -3.15 -11.67 12.88
CA ILE A 72 -1.86 -11.10 12.45
C ILE A 72 -1.94 -9.59 12.60
N TYR A 73 -1.17 -9.04 13.53
CA TYR A 73 -1.15 -7.60 13.84
C TYR A 73 0.29 -7.06 13.76
N PRO A 74 0.53 -5.91 13.11
CA PRO A 74 1.79 -5.19 13.21
C PRO A 74 1.75 -4.32 14.46
N ASP A 75 2.63 -4.59 15.43
CA ASP A 75 2.63 -3.92 16.74
C ASP A 75 2.71 -2.39 16.61
N PHE A 76 3.58 -1.92 15.73
CA PHE A 76 3.76 -0.52 15.37
C PHE A 76 4.45 -0.41 14.01
N PHE A 77 4.00 0.52 13.18
CA PHE A 77 4.82 0.96 12.06
C PHE A 77 4.55 2.40 11.65
N GLU A 78 5.59 3.06 11.20
CA GLU A 78 5.58 4.41 10.64
C GLU A 78 6.36 4.38 9.33
N LEU A 79 5.77 4.92 8.28
CA LEU A 79 6.33 4.95 6.95
C LEU A 79 6.08 6.33 6.35
N GLU A 80 7.10 6.88 5.70
CA GLU A 80 6.94 8.01 4.81
C GLU A 80 7.62 7.72 3.48
N ASN A 81 6.91 7.99 2.39
CA ASN A 81 7.41 7.75 1.04
C ASN A 81 7.17 8.97 0.15
N ASP A 82 8.18 9.30 -0.64
CA ASP A 82 8.13 10.37 -1.64
C ASP A 82 8.33 9.74 -3.02
N LEU A 83 7.25 9.68 -3.80
CA LEU A 83 7.21 9.03 -5.10
C LEU A 83 7.17 10.08 -6.22
N PRO A 84 8.18 10.14 -7.10
CA PRO A 84 8.07 10.88 -8.35
C PRO A 84 6.96 10.26 -9.22
N VAL A 85 5.90 11.01 -9.49
CA VAL A 85 4.74 10.55 -10.28
C VAL A 85 4.68 11.16 -11.67
N GLU A 86 5.69 11.95 -12.04
CA GLU A 86 5.79 12.64 -13.34
C GLU A 86 5.60 11.68 -14.52
N GLN A 87 6.29 10.53 -14.48
CA GLN A 87 6.21 9.53 -15.55
C GLN A 87 4.83 8.87 -15.59
N MET A 88 4.22 8.61 -14.43
CA MET A 88 2.86 8.07 -14.35
C MET A 88 1.83 9.06 -14.88
N LEU A 89 1.94 10.33 -14.53
CA LEU A 89 1.07 11.40 -15.04
C LEU A 89 1.23 11.58 -16.55
N ARG A 90 2.45 11.43 -17.10
CA ARG A 90 2.65 11.45 -18.56
C ARG A 90 1.93 10.31 -19.27
N ILE A 91 1.90 9.12 -18.66
CA ILE A 91 1.23 7.94 -19.23
C ILE A 91 -0.30 8.06 -19.12
N ILE A 92 -0.81 8.60 -18.00
CA ILE A 92 -2.25 8.66 -17.72
C ILE A 92 -2.90 9.91 -18.33
N CYS A 93 -2.18 11.02 -18.35
CA CYS A 93 -2.63 12.31 -18.86
C CYS A 93 -1.91 12.69 -20.15
N VAL A 94 -1.84 11.77 -21.11
CA VAL A 94 -1.22 11.99 -22.44
C VAL A 94 -1.70 13.31 -23.06
N GLN A 95 -2.99 13.61 -22.92
CA GLN A 95 -3.63 14.83 -23.43
C GLN A 95 -3.06 16.13 -22.82
N LEU A 96 -2.61 16.14 -21.56
CA LEU A 96 -2.00 17.35 -20.96
C LEU A 96 -0.61 17.66 -21.55
N PHE A 97 0.01 16.70 -22.23
CA PHE A 97 1.32 16.83 -22.87
C PHE A 97 1.23 16.83 -24.41
N GLU A 98 0.01 16.81 -24.97
CA GLU A 98 -0.21 16.98 -26.41
C GLU A 98 -0.07 18.48 -26.79
N PRO A 99 0.63 18.80 -27.90
CA PRO A 99 0.89 20.18 -28.33
C PRO A 99 -0.39 21.03 -28.48
N ASP A 100 -1.49 20.41 -28.91
CA ASP A 100 -2.76 21.08 -29.16
C ASP A 100 -3.49 21.49 -27.86
N VAL A 101 -3.28 20.80 -26.74
CA VAL A 101 -3.85 21.18 -25.43
C VAL A 101 -2.94 22.18 -24.71
N ALA A 102 -1.61 22.02 -24.87
CA ALA A 102 -0.63 22.98 -24.38
C ALA A 102 -0.87 24.38 -24.98
N SER A 103 -1.19 24.46 -26.29
CA SER A 103 -1.53 25.73 -26.95
C SER A 103 -2.84 26.36 -26.44
N GLN A 104 -3.85 25.56 -26.05
CA GLN A 104 -5.09 26.07 -25.43
C GLN A 104 -4.88 26.61 -24.02
N LEU A 105 -3.87 26.10 -23.32
CA LEU A 105 -3.49 26.57 -21.98
C LEU A 105 -2.49 27.76 -22.03
N ASN A 106 -2.15 28.27 -23.23
CA ASN A 106 -1.04 29.22 -23.45
C ASN A 106 0.30 28.73 -22.89
N ILE A 107 0.49 27.41 -22.87
CA ILE A 107 1.68 26.76 -22.37
C ILE A 107 2.51 26.34 -23.57
N SER A 108 3.71 26.89 -23.71
CA SER A 108 4.61 26.45 -24.77
C SER A 108 5.08 25.01 -24.48
N PRO A 109 4.98 24.05 -25.42
CA PRO A 109 5.43 22.66 -25.24
C PRO A 109 6.91 22.53 -24.84
N GLU A 110 7.71 23.51 -25.24
CA GLU A 110 9.15 23.65 -24.99
C GLU A 110 9.47 24.29 -23.63
N ASN A 111 8.48 24.86 -22.93
CA ASN A 111 8.62 25.50 -21.62
C ASN A 111 7.95 24.71 -20.48
N LEU A 112 7.31 23.56 -20.76
CA LEU A 112 6.57 22.80 -19.74
C LEU A 112 7.42 21.71 -19.06
N CYS A 113 8.45 22.13 -18.36
CA CYS A 113 9.22 21.25 -17.49
C CYS A 113 8.59 21.22 -16.10
N PHE A 114 7.37 20.68 -15.94
CA PHE A 114 6.82 20.42 -14.61
C PHE A 114 7.33 19.08 -14.04
N GLY A 115 7.76 19.10 -12.79
CA GLY A 115 7.95 17.95 -11.93
C GLY A 115 6.68 17.69 -11.12
N ALA A 116 6.50 16.44 -10.70
CA ALA A 116 5.35 16.00 -9.93
C ALA A 116 5.72 14.91 -8.94
N ARG A 117 5.30 15.07 -7.68
CA ARG A 117 5.59 14.14 -6.59
C ARG A 117 4.32 13.84 -5.80
N HIS A 118 4.19 12.58 -5.42
CA HIS A 118 3.19 12.11 -4.46
C HIS A 118 3.93 11.74 -3.17
N ARG A 119 3.68 12.49 -2.11
CA ARG A 119 4.25 12.22 -0.79
C ARG A 119 3.18 11.67 0.13
N ALA A 120 3.46 10.53 0.75
CA ALA A 120 2.54 9.79 1.58
C ALA A 120 3.18 9.48 2.94
N TYR A 121 2.47 9.81 4.02
CA TYR A 121 2.83 9.48 5.39
C TYR A 121 1.79 8.54 5.98
N PHE A 122 2.25 7.49 6.65
CA PHE A 122 1.38 6.48 7.21
C PHE A 122 1.94 5.88 8.51
N LYS A 123 1.15 5.98 9.57
CA LYS A 123 1.50 5.52 10.91
C LYS A 123 0.36 4.73 11.53
N VAL A 124 0.68 3.56 12.05
CA VAL A 124 -0.26 2.68 12.73
C VAL A 124 0.27 2.38 14.12
N THR A 125 -0.59 2.61 15.10
CA THR A 125 -0.38 2.26 16.52
C THR A 125 -1.60 1.48 17.01
N PRO A 126 -1.52 0.80 18.16
CA PRO A 126 -2.68 0.16 18.78
C PRO A 126 -3.84 1.11 19.10
N LYS A 127 -3.57 2.41 19.24
CA LYS A 127 -4.56 3.42 19.63
C LYS A 127 -5.09 4.24 18.47
N ASN A 128 -4.29 4.43 17.43
CA ASN A 128 -4.60 5.37 16.36
C ASN A 128 -3.91 4.99 15.04
N ILE A 129 -4.56 5.39 13.95
CA ILE A 129 -4.05 5.31 12.59
C ILE A 129 -3.99 6.74 12.05
N ILE A 130 -2.80 7.16 11.62
CA ILE A 130 -2.57 8.46 10.99
C ILE A 130 -2.15 8.19 9.56
N ALA A 131 -2.89 8.73 8.59
CA ALA A 131 -2.55 8.65 7.18
C ALA A 131 -2.75 10.02 6.55
N GLY A 132 -1.78 10.44 5.75
CA GLY A 132 -1.83 11.70 5.00
C GLY A 132 -1.08 11.54 3.70
N ALA A 133 -1.57 12.19 2.65
CA ALA A 133 -0.87 12.27 1.39
C ALA A 133 -1.00 13.68 0.81
N VAL A 134 0.03 14.10 0.09
CA VAL A 134 0.10 15.39 -0.60
C VAL A 134 0.66 15.16 -1.99
N ASP A 135 -0.10 15.60 -2.98
CA ASP A 135 0.36 15.69 -4.37
C ASP A 135 0.93 17.08 -4.62
N MET A 136 2.07 17.13 -5.29
CA MET A 136 2.78 18.37 -5.58
C MET A 136 3.14 18.41 -7.07
N ILE A 137 2.83 19.52 -7.73
CA ILE A 137 3.24 19.83 -9.10
C ILE A 137 4.05 21.11 -9.03
N PHE A 138 5.25 21.12 -9.60
CA PHE A 138 6.20 22.22 -9.49
C PHE A 138 7.02 22.40 -10.79
N GLU A 139 7.59 23.57 -11.02
CA GLU A 139 8.46 23.84 -12.17
C GLU A 139 9.88 23.34 -11.92
N LYS A 140 10.45 22.56 -12.86
CA LYS A 140 11.75 21.87 -12.72
C LYS A 140 12.94 22.82 -12.74
N ASP A 141 12.80 24.03 -13.30
CA ASP A 141 13.89 25.00 -13.41
C ASP A 141 14.31 25.60 -12.06
N HIS A 142 13.58 25.30 -10.99
CA HIS A 142 14.01 25.61 -9.64
C HIS A 142 14.84 24.47 -9.04
N GLU A 143 16.17 24.56 -9.18
CA GLU A 143 17.19 23.72 -8.50
C GLU A 143 17.09 23.72 -6.95
N SER A 144 16.09 24.40 -6.36
CA SER A 144 15.97 24.69 -4.94
C SER A 144 14.92 23.88 -4.17
N PHE A 145 14.06 23.08 -4.83
CA PHE A 145 13.12 22.21 -4.11
C PHE A 145 13.78 20.90 -3.65
N LYS A 146 14.74 21.02 -2.73
CA LYS A 146 15.28 19.88 -1.98
C LYS A 146 14.32 19.57 -0.83
N PHE A 147 13.44 18.59 -1.04
CA PHE A 147 12.71 18.01 0.07
C PHE A 147 13.71 17.42 1.05
N LYS A 148 13.56 17.75 2.34
CA LYS A 148 14.38 17.14 3.37
C LYS A 148 14.17 15.63 3.28
N SER A 149 15.24 14.91 2.96
CA SER A 149 15.30 13.45 3.07
C SER A 149 14.88 13.09 4.49
N ILE A 150 13.92 12.19 4.61
CA ILE A 150 13.48 11.70 5.89
C ILE A 150 14.11 10.32 6.05
N GLU A 151 15.42 10.34 6.24
CA GLU A 151 16.21 9.12 6.45
C GLU A 151 15.79 8.36 7.73
N ASP A 152 15.02 9.00 8.63
CA ASP A 152 14.79 8.49 9.99
C ASP A 152 13.34 8.08 10.34
N THR A 153 12.37 8.10 9.42
CA THR A 153 10.94 7.88 9.79
C THR A 153 10.42 6.47 9.51
N ASN A 154 11.23 5.61 8.87
CA ASN A 154 10.89 4.21 8.67
C ASN A 154 11.27 3.37 9.88
N CYS A 155 10.55 3.55 10.99
CA CYS A 155 10.68 2.72 12.18
C CYS A 155 9.62 1.61 12.14
N SER A 156 10.08 0.36 12.12
CA SER A 156 9.15 -0.76 12.15
C SER A 156 9.67 -2.04 12.76
N GLU A 157 8.84 -2.57 13.65
CA GLU A 157 8.94 -3.94 14.13
C GLU A 157 7.81 -4.75 13.47
N TRP A 158 7.97 -5.07 12.18
CA TRP A 158 7.05 -5.99 11.49
C TRP A 158 7.71 -7.33 11.18
N LYS A 159 6.98 -8.43 11.47
CA LYS A 159 7.50 -9.79 11.27
C LYS A 159 7.33 -10.31 9.84
N ASN A 160 6.37 -9.79 9.09
CA ASN A 160 5.97 -10.30 7.77
C ASN A 160 5.85 -9.15 6.76
N SER A 161 5.97 -9.47 5.47
CA SER A 161 5.59 -8.57 4.38
C SER A 161 4.06 -8.57 4.21
N PHE A 162 3.47 -7.41 3.96
CA PHE A 162 2.02 -7.29 3.75
C PHE A 162 1.63 -6.07 2.90
N VAL A 163 0.46 -6.14 2.28
CA VAL A 163 -0.19 -4.97 1.68
C VAL A 163 -1.08 -4.35 2.74
N SER A 164 -0.99 -3.03 2.91
CA SER A 164 -1.83 -2.26 3.81
C SER A 164 -2.72 -1.33 3.01
N LEU A 165 -3.99 -1.22 3.36
CA LEU A 165 -4.91 -0.27 2.74
C LEU A 165 -5.94 0.29 3.70
N ILE A 166 -6.33 1.54 3.50
CA ILE A 166 -7.49 2.16 4.17
C ILE A 166 -8.65 2.14 3.19
N TYR A 167 -9.75 1.51 3.59
CA TYR A 167 -10.94 1.37 2.75
C TYR A 167 -12.13 2.07 3.38
N ASP A 168 -12.77 2.97 2.62
CA ASP A 168 -14.06 3.55 2.95
C ASP A 168 -15.17 2.67 2.40
N ARG A 169 -15.90 2.00 3.30
CA ARG A 169 -16.97 1.07 2.94
C ARG A 169 -18.19 1.77 2.34
N VAL A 170 -18.46 3.01 2.75
CA VAL A 170 -19.63 3.77 2.26
C VAL A 170 -19.39 4.18 0.82
N ARG A 171 -18.19 4.68 0.53
CA ARG A 171 -17.79 5.11 -0.82
C ARG A 171 -17.25 3.98 -1.68
N ARG A 172 -17.09 2.78 -1.13
CA ARG A 172 -16.42 1.62 -1.75
C ARG A 172 -15.08 1.99 -2.40
N THR A 173 -14.31 2.83 -1.71
CA THR A 173 -13.10 3.45 -2.25
C THR A 173 -11.90 3.15 -1.37
N ILE A 174 -10.79 2.77 -1.99
CA ILE A 174 -9.49 2.67 -1.32
C ILE A 174 -8.91 4.08 -1.22
N LEU A 175 -8.70 4.55 0.01
CA LEU A 175 -8.17 5.89 0.29
C LEU A 175 -6.64 5.91 0.38
N PHE A 176 -6.06 4.79 0.78
CA PHE A 176 -4.62 4.63 0.91
C PHE A 176 -4.27 3.18 0.61
N ILE A 177 -3.16 2.94 -0.08
CA ILE A 177 -2.61 1.61 -0.29
C ILE A 177 -1.08 1.68 -0.28
N GLY A 178 -0.45 0.71 0.37
CA GLY A 178 1.00 0.62 0.47
C GLY A 178 1.46 -0.82 0.63
N ILE A 179 2.70 -1.07 0.25
CA ILE A 179 3.34 -2.38 0.38
C ILE A 179 4.44 -2.25 1.43
N ILE A 180 4.35 -3.09 2.45
CA ILE A 180 5.38 -3.24 3.47
C ILE A 180 6.15 -4.50 3.10
N ASN A 181 7.40 -4.33 2.67
CA ASN A 181 8.25 -5.43 2.24
C ASN A 181 9.40 -5.60 3.24
N LYS A 182 9.54 -6.80 3.80
CA LYS A 182 10.59 -7.14 4.74
C LYS A 182 11.93 -7.49 4.06
N ASN A 183 11.98 -7.64 2.74
CA ASN A 183 13.20 -8.02 2.00
C ASN A 183 14.25 -6.88 1.90
N ILE A 184 14.52 -6.19 2.99
CA ILE A 184 15.76 -5.43 3.17
C ILE A 184 16.75 -6.40 3.82
N GLU A 185 17.82 -6.69 3.10
CA GLU A 185 18.90 -7.63 3.40
C GLU A 185 19.25 -7.68 4.90
N LEU A 186 18.92 -8.79 5.57
CA LEU A 186 19.50 -9.17 6.86
C LEU A 186 20.24 -10.50 6.68
N PRO A 187 21.50 -10.61 7.13
CA PRO A 187 22.28 -11.83 6.99
C PRO A 187 21.58 -13.02 7.66
N GLU A 188 21.71 -14.19 7.03
CA GLU A 188 21.09 -15.46 7.42
C GLU A 188 21.51 -15.93 8.82
N VAL A 189 20.96 -15.37 9.89
CA VAL A 189 20.92 -16.04 11.20
C VAL A 189 19.68 -15.61 11.97
N SER A 190 18.53 -16.24 11.71
CA SER A 190 17.54 -16.47 12.78
C SER A 190 16.55 -17.56 12.38
N LYS A 191 16.28 -18.45 13.32
CA LYS A 191 15.51 -19.69 13.17
C LYS A 191 14.08 -19.39 12.70
N ARG A 192 13.58 -20.27 11.82
CA ARG A 192 12.20 -20.27 11.31
C ARG A 192 11.20 -20.41 12.46
N GLU A 193 10.56 -19.31 12.85
CA GLU A 193 9.27 -19.32 13.55
C GLU A 193 8.19 -18.82 12.58
N ALA A 194 7.74 -19.71 11.69
CA ALA A 194 6.62 -19.41 10.80
C ALA A 194 5.31 -19.44 11.60
N GLN A 195 4.52 -18.37 11.52
CA GLN A 195 3.21 -18.30 12.16
C GLN A 195 2.21 -19.12 11.33
N ARG A 196 1.63 -20.16 11.95
CA ARG A 196 0.79 -21.18 11.30
C ARG A 196 -0.68 -20.96 11.59
N TYR A 197 -1.51 -21.15 10.56
CA TYR A 197 -2.97 -20.98 10.63
C TYR A 197 -3.67 -22.25 10.14
N PHE A 198 -4.44 -22.88 11.04
CA PHE A 198 -5.24 -24.05 10.72
C PHE A 198 -6.58 -23.60 10.10
N VAL A 199 -6.92 -24.21 8.97
CA VAL A 199 -8.21 -24.03 8.28
C VAL A 199 -9.04 -25.28 8.48
#